data_AF-A0A444Z911-F1
#
_entry.id   AF-A0A444Z911-F1
#
_cell.length_a   1.000
_cell.length_b   1.000
_cell.length_c   1.000
_cell.angle_alpha   90.00
_cell.angle_beta   90.00
_cell.angle_gamma   90.00
#
_symmetry.space_group_name_H-M   'P 1'
#
loop_
_entity.id
_entity.type
_entity.pdbx_description
1 polymer ?
#
loop_
_entity_poly.entity_id
_entity_poly.type
_entity_poly.pdbx_seq_one_letter_code
_entity_poly.pdbx_strand_id
1 'polypeptide(L)'
;MAAACKRLAQFSGFGFSKSFTFNSSLRSFPRMAKSNGRRFYDASTITSRLEEQGVSTKQAQAISAGITEVLEKVQESLMERTEMLQESNESKFKTEVQRSQMQLQREIEKLRNDMEKNNSELRLARLAIHRAEIAFKAQILTTERVIRAYCLGTIFTCAVAFLSFS
;
A
#
# COMPACT_ATOMS: atom_id res chain seq x y z
N MET A 1 -25.82 29.21 -6.12
CA MET A 1 -24.55 28.46 -5.98
C MET A 1 -24.55 27.71 -4.65
N ALA A 2 -25.32 26.61 -4.53
CA ALA A 2 -25.40 25.83 -3.28
C ALA A 2 -25.99 24.43 -3.52
N ALA A 3 -25.41 23.64 -4.44
CA ALA A 3 -25.83 22.24 -4.63
C ALA A 3 -24.80 21.45 -5.45
N ALA A 4 -23.58 21.25 -4.94
CA ALA A 4 -22.63 20.34 -5.59
C ALA A 4 -21.62 19.64 -4.67
N CYS A 5 -21.62 19.88 -3.36
CA CYS A 5 -20.62 19.31 -2.44
C CYS A 5 -21.25 18.37 -1.40
N LYS A 6 -21.95 17.32 -1.84
CA LYS A 6 -22.54 16.32 -0.92
C LYS A 6 -22.10 14.87 -1.16
N ARG A 7 -20.94 14.65 -1.79
CA ARG A 7 -20.36 13.30 -1.96
C ARG A 7 -18.82 13.26 -1.84
N LEU A 8 -18.25 14.00 -0.89
CA LEU A 8 -16.82 13.88 -0.54
C LEU A 8 -16.56 13.42 0.91
N ALA A 9 -17.60 13.01 1.63
CA ALA A 9 -17.49 12.54 3.02
C ALA A 9 -17.53 11.01 3.19
N GLN A 10 -17.27 10.23 2.13
CA GLN A 10 -17.29 8.76 2.21
C GLN A 10 -15.94 8.08 1.94
N PHE A 11 -14.84 8.82 1.76
CA PHE A 11 -13.50 8.22 1.61
C PHE A 11 -12.56 8.42 2.82
N SER A 12 -13.04 8.98 3.93
CA SER A 12 -12.28 9.09 5.19
C SER A 12 -12.46 7.88 6.11
N GLY A 13 -12.61 6.68 5.53
CA GLY A 13 -12.84 5.43 6.26
C GLY A 13 -11.67 4.45 6.26
N PHE A 14 -10.53 4.78 5.62
CA PHE A 14 -9.33 3.93 5.71
C PHE A 14 -8.47 4.41 6.88
N GLY A 15 -8.92 4.07 8.09
CA GLY A 15 -8.16 4.23 9.31
C GLY A 15 -6.94 3.31 9.31
N PHE A 16 -5.89 3.69 8.60
CA PHE A 16 -4.55 3.10 8.74
C PHE A 16 -3.85 3.76 9.93
N SER A 17 -4.41 3.54 11.12
CA SER A 17 -3.69 3.80 12.38
C SER A 17 -4.14 2.78 13.41
N LYS A 18 -4.02 1.50 13.06
CA LYS A 18 -3.56 0.54 14.04
C LYS A 18 -2.06 0.50 13.87
N SER A 19 -1.38 1.27 14.72
CA SER A 19 -0.04 0.93 15.16
C SER A 19 0.03 -0.60 15.23
N PHE A 20 0.80 -1.22 14.34
CA PHE A 20 1.35 -2.53 14.63
C PHE A 20 2.36 -2.29 15.75
N THR A 21 1.84 -2.03 16.94
CA THR A 21 2.57 -2.25 18.17
C THR A 21 2.80 -3.75 18.10
N PHE A 22 3.99 -4.10 17.63
CA PHE A 22 4.53 -5.44 17.75
C PHE A 22 4.47 -5.69 19.25
N ASN A 23 3.39 -6.34 19.70
CA ASN A 23 3.26 -6.72 21.08
C ASN A 23 4.27 -7.85 21.22
N SER A 24 5.50 -7.47 21.54
CA SER A 24 6.59 -8.36 21.92
C SER A 24 6.30 -9.07 23.25
N SER A 25 5.06 -9.01 23.76
CA SER A 25 4.50 -9.99 24.68
C SER A 25 4.06 -11.27 23.97
N LEU A 26 4.80 -11.68 22.93
CA LEU A 26 5.13 -13.09 22.85
C LEU A 26 5.99 -13.33 24.10
N ARG A 27 5.35 -13.87 25.15
CA ARG A 27 6.07 -14.64 26.17
C ARG A 27 7.17 -15.36 25.43
N SER A 28 8.39 -15.12 25.85
CA SER A 28 9.60 -15.76 25.36
C SER A 28 9.40 -17.29 25.44
N PHE A 29 8.68 -17.86 24.48
CA PHE A 29 8.87 -19.22 24.07
C PHE A 29 10.29 -19.20 23.57
N PRO A 30 11.22 -19.89 24.26
CA PRO A 30 12.58 -19.97 23.79
C PRO A 30 12.47 -20.41 22.34
N ARG A 31 12.96 -19.56 21.42
CA ARG A 31 13.11 -19.91 20.03
C ARG A 31 13.90 -21.22 20.05
N MET A 32 13.20 -22.34 19.87
CA MET A 32 13.80 -23.67 19.83
C MET A 32 14.51 -23.79 18.49
N ALA A 33 15.56 -22.98 18.35
CA ALA A 33 16.59 -23.18 17.37
C ALA A 33 17.22 -24.51 17.73
N LYS A 34 16.78 -25.58 17.07
CA LYS A 34 17.49 -26.86 16.88
C LYS A 34 18.51 -27.09 17.98
N SER A 35 18.03 -27.18 19.23
CA SER A 35 18.93 -27.26 20.37
C SER A 35 19.40 -28.69 20.38
N ASN A 36 20.58 -28.92 19.82
CA ASN A 36 21.27 -30.20 19.82
C ASN A 36 21.29 -30.75 21.26
N GLY A 37 20.36 -31.67 21.55
CA GLY A 37 20.38 -32.56 22.72
C GLY A 37 20.31 -31.93 24.11
N ARG A 38 20.00 -30.63 24.27
CA ARG A 38 19.92 -30.03 25.62
C ARG A 38 18.56 -30.37 26.24
N ARG A 39 18.51 -31.52 26.92
CA ARG A 39 17.38 -31.95 27.74
C ARG A 39 17.03 -30.81 28.69
N PHE A 40 15.78 -30.37 28.67
CA PHE A 40 15.24 -29.37 29.60
C PHE A 40 15.19 -29.89 31.06
N TYR A 41 15.53 -31.17 31.24
CA TYR A 41 15.40 -31.93 32.46
C TYR A 41 16.64 -32.82 32.59
N ASP A 42 17.42 -32.59 33.64
CA ASP A 42 18.61 -33.38 33.92
C ASP A 42 18.19 -34.67 34.66
N ALA A 43 18.38 -35.82 34.00
CA ALA A 43 18.01 -37.12 34.55
C ALA A 43 18.68 -37.42 35.90
N SER A 44 19.87 -36.85 36.13
CA SER A 44 20.64 -36.93 37.37
C SER A 44 19.99 -36.18 38.55
N THR A 45 19.32 -35.07 38.29
CA THR A 45 18.60 -34.31 39.34
C THR A 45 17.32 -35.02 39.74
N ILE A 46 16.67 -35.71 38.80
CA ILE A 46 15.47 -36.51 39.07
C ILE A 46 15.82 -37.74 39.92
N THR A 47 16.91 -38.45 39.60
CA THR A 47 17.36 -39.60 40.39
C THR A 47 17.80 -39.19 41.79
N SER A 48 18.56 -38.10 41.93
CA SER A 48 19.01 -37.61 43.24
C SER A 48 17.84 -37.25 44.16
N ARG A 49 16.77 -36.65 43.62
CA ARG A 49 15.57 -36.29 44.40
C ARG A 49 14.70 -37.50 44.78
N LEU A 50 14.76 -38.58 44.01
CA LEU A 50 14.08 -39.84 44.33
C LEU A 50 14.84 -40.61 45.41
N GLU A 51 16.17 -40.59 45.36
CA GLU A 51 17.04 -41.17 46.39
C GLU A 51 16.90 -40.43 47.74
N GLU A 52 16.80 -39.09 47.73
CA GLU A 52 16.50 -38.27 48.92
C GLU A 52 15.14 -38.58 49.56
N GLN A 53 14.18 -39.09 48.78
CA GLN A 53 12.86 -39.52 49.25
C GLN A 53 12.83 -40.99 49.71
N GLY A 54 13.99 -41.66 49.78
CA GLY A 54 14.12 -43.03 50.27
C GLY A 54 13.83 -44.12 49.23
N VAL A 55 13.78 -43.77 47.94
CA VAL A 55 13.60 -44.74 46.85
C VAL A 55 14.92 -45.46 46.59
N SER A 56 14.89 -46.79 46.44
CA SER A 56 16.10 -47.55 46.09
C SER A 56 16.68 -47.03 44.78
N THR A 57 18.01 -46.85 44.71
CA THR A 57 18.72 -46.28 43.56
C THR A 57 18.31 -46.90 42.21
N LYS A 58 18.05 -48.21 42.22
CA LYS A 58 17.59 -48.99 41.05
C LYS A 58 16.16 -48.64 40.61
N GLN A 59 15.25 -48.36 41.54
CA GLN A 59 13.90 -47.87 41.23
C GLN A 59 13.91 -46.39 40.84
N ALA A 60 14.72 -45.57 41.50
CA ALA A 60 14.87 -44.15 41.18
C ALA A 60 15.32 -43.96 39.73
N GLN A 61 16.28 -44.78 39.27
CA GLN A 61 16.76 -44.78 37.89
C GLN A 61 15.68 -45.25 36.90
N ALA A 62 14.92 -46.30 37.22
CA ALA A 62 13.83 -46.79 36.36
C ALA A 62 12.69 -45.77 36.22
N ILE A 63 12.33 -45.08 37.30
CA ILE A 63 11.30 -44.03 37.31
C ILE A 63 11.78 -42.80 36.53
N SER A 64 13.02 -42.37 36.73
CA SER A 64 13.63 -41.26 35.97
C SER A 64 13.69 -41.56 34.47
N ALA A 65 14.01 -42.80 34.10
CA ALA A 65 14.00 -43.24 32.70
C ALA A 65 12.59 -43.17 32.08
N GLY A 66 11.57 -43.67 32.78
CA GLY A 66 10.18 -43.60 32.33
C GLY A 66 9.65 -42.16 32.19
N ILE A 67 10.01 -41.27 33.11
CA ILE A 67 9.66 -39.83 33.04
C ILE A 67 10.32 -39.17 31.83
N THR A 68 11.60 -39.48 31.58
CA THR A 68 12.35 -38.94 30.44
C THR A 68 11.73 -39.38 29.11
N GLU A 69 11.32 -40.64 28.99
CA GLU A 69 10.68 -41.16 27.78
C GLU A 69 9.34 -40.47 27.47
N VAL A 70 8.50 -40.24 28.49
CA VAL A 70 7.22 -39.52 28.32
C VAL A 70 7.46 -38.07 27.92
N LEU A 71 8.46 -37.41 28.53
CA LEU A 71 8.85 -36.04 28.18
C LEU A 71 9.35 -35.93 26.75
N GLU A 72 10.17 -36.87 26.29
CA GLU A 72 10.67 -36.92 24.90
C GLU A 72 9.49 -37.05 23.92
N LYS A 73 8.53 -37.95 24.18
CA LYS A 73 7.31 -38.10 23.37
C LYS A 73 6.43 -36.84 23.36
N VAL A 74 6.29 -36.18 24.51
CA VAL A 74 5.52 -34.93 24.60
C VAL A 74 6.22 -33.81 23.83
N GLN A 75 7.54 -33.67 23.96
CA GLN A 75 8.32 -32.67 23.22
C GLN A 75 8.25 -32.89 21.72
N GLU A 76 8.36 -34.12 21.25
CA GLU A 76 8.25 -34.47 19.83
C GLU A 76 6.86 -34.11 19.29
N SER A 77 5.79 -34.49 19.99
CA SER A 77 4.41 -34.16 19.58
C SER A 77 4.11 -32.65 19.57
N LEU A 78 4.73 -31.89 20.48
CA LEU A 78 4.60 -30.44 20.53
C LEU A 78 5.40 -29.77 19.40
N MET A 79 6.62 -30.25 19.14
CA MET A 79 7.48 -29.77 18.06
C MET A 79 6.80 -29.96 16.71
N GLU A 80 6.32 -31.18 16.42
CA GLU A 80 5.59 -31.52 15.19
C GLU A 80 4.34 -30.65 15.03
N ARG A 81 3.54 -30.47 16.09
CA ARG A 81 2.36 -29.61 16.05
C ARG A 81 2.71 -28.14 15.83
N THR A 82 3.80 -27.65 16.42
CA THR A 82 4.23 -26.25 16.25
C THR A 82 4.81 -25.99 14.87
N GLU A 83 5.58 -26.93 14.30
CA GLU A 83 6.10 -26.84 12.94
C GLU A 83 4.95 -26.80 11.92
N MET A 84 3.99 -27.74 12.03
CA MET A 84 2.81 -27.76 11.15
C MET A 84 1.98 -26.46 11.24
N LEU A 85 1.80 -25.90 12.44
CA LEU A 85 1.10 -24.62 12.63
C LEU A 85 1.88 -23.44 12.07
N GLN A 86 3.21 -23.44 12.23
CA GLN A 86 4.09 -22.37 11.74
C GLN A 86 4.12 -22.37 10.21
N GLU A 87 4.30 -23.52 9.57
CA GLU A 87 4.32 -23.67 8.11
C GLU A 87 2.98 -23.30 7.46
N SER A 88 1.85 -23.66 8.10
CA SER A 88 0.52 -23.28 7.61
C SER A 88 0.29 -21.77 7.69
N ASN A 89 0.77 -21.11 8.74
CA ASN A 89 0.62 -19.66 8.89
C ASN A 89 1.55 -18.89 7.95
N GLU A 90 2.79 -19.38 7.75
CA GLU A 90 3.75 -18.77 6.83
C GLU A 90 3.27 -18.87 5.38
N SER A 91 2.74 -20.03 4.96
CA SER A 91 2.18 -20.20 3.62
C SER A 91 0.96 -19.30 3.38
N LYS A 92 0.02 -19.23 4.32
CA LYS A 92 -1.13 -18.30 4.23
C LYS A 92 -0.67 -16.84 4.13
N PHE A 93 0.25 -16.42 5.00
CA PHE A 93 0.78 -15.06 4.98
C PHE A 93 1.45 -14.76 3.64
N LYS A 94 2.29 -15.66 3.13
CA LYS A 94 2.94 -15.52 1.82
C LYS A 94 1.93 -15.38 0.69
N THR A 95 0.88 -16.21 0.68
CA THR A 95 -0.17 -16.12 -0.35
C THR A 95 -0.97 -14.82 -0.28
N GLU A 96 -1.26 -14.32 0.92
CA GLU A 96 -2.01 -13.08 1.10
C GLU A 96 -1.17 -11.84 0.74
N VAL A 97 0.12 -11.86 1.08
CA VAL A 97 1.09 -10.84 0.66
C VAL A 97 1.21 -10.81 -0.86
N GLN A 98 1.37 -11.97 -1.50
CA GLN A 98 1.44 -12.05 -2.97
C GLN A 98 0.14 -11.58 -3.63
N ARG A 99 -1.02 -11.97 -3.09
CA ARG A 99 -2.33 -11.53 -3.59
C ARG A 99 -2.46 -10.01 -3.51
N SER A 100 -2.14 -9.44 -2.34
CA SER A 100 -2.18 -8.00 -2.11
C SER A 100 -1.23 -7.26 -3.05
N GLN A 101 -0.02 -7.79 -3.24
CA GLN A 101 0.97 -7.22 -4.15
C GLN A 101 0.48 -7.21 -5.60
N MET A 102 -0.10 -8.32 -6.09
CA MET A 102 -0.68 -8.38 -7.43
C MET A 102 -1.87 -7.43 -7.60
N GLN A 103 -2.72 -7.31 -6.59
CA GLN A 103 -3.86 -6.39 -6.64
C GLN A 103 -3.38 -4.93 -6.73
N LEU A 104 -2.43 -4.53 -5.89
CA LEU A 104 -1.84 -3.20 -5.92
C LEU A 104 -1.16 -2.91 -7.27
N GLN A 105 -0.43 -3.88 -7.83
CA GLN A 105 0.18 -3.72 -9.15
C GLN A 105 -0.86 -3.46 -10.25
N ARG A 106 -1.98 -4.18 -10.24
CA ARG A 106 -3.07 -3.94 -11.20
C ARG A 106 -3.72 -2.56 -11.01
N GLU A 107 -3.95 -2.15 -9.77
CA GLU A 107 -4.52 -0.84 -9.46
C GLU A 107 -3.58 0.30 -9.89
N ILE A 108 -2.28 0.16 -9.65
CA ILE A 108 -1.25 1.11 -10.12
C ILE A 108 -1.25 1.19 -11.64
N GLU A 109 -1.28 0.05 -12.33
CA GLU A 109 -1.26 0.02 -13.80
C GLU A 109 -2.53 0.64 -14.39
N LYS A 110 -3.69 0.39 -13.78
CA LYS A 110 -4.94 1.04 -14.18
C LYS A 110 -4.86 2.56 -14.02
N LEU A 111 -4.43 3.03 -12.85
CA LEU A 111 -4.28 4.47 -12.59
C LEU A 111 -3.28 5.13 -13.53
N ARG A 112 -2.19 4.43 -13.86
CA ARG A 112 -1.19 4.90 -14.83
C ARG A 112 -1.80 5.10 -16.21
N ASN A 113 -2.56 4.13 -16.69
CA ASN A 113 -3.25 4.21 -17.99
C ASN A 113 -4.28 5.34 -18.01
N ASP A 114 -5.07 5.48 -16.94
CA ASP A 114 -6.06 6.57 -16.83
C ASP A 114 -5.37 7.95 -16.81
N MET A 115 -4.24 8.08 -16.10
CA MET A 115 -3.45 9.31 -16.06
C MET A 115 -2.86 9.66 -17.44
N GLU A 116 -2.32 8.68 -18.15
CA GLU A 116 -1.76 8.87 -19.48
C GLU A 116 -2.83 9.30 -20.49
N LYS A 117 -4.01 8.66 -20.44
CA LYS A 117 -5.17 9.06 -21.23
C LYS A 117 -5.59 10.50 -20.92
N ASN A 118 -5.81 10.84 -19.65
CA ASN A 118 -6.21 12.19 -19.24
C ASN A 118 -5.17 13.24 -19.68
N ASN A 119 -3.87 12.92 -19.60
CA ASN A 119 -2.82 13.80 -20.06
C ASN A 119 -2.85 14.00 -21.58
N SER A 120 -3.14 12.93 -22.35
CA SER A 120 -3.29 13.02 -23.81
C SER A 120 -4.49 13.89 -24.21
N GLU A 121 -5.62 13.75 -23.53
CA GLU A 121 -6.83 14.55 -23.73
C GLU A 121 -6.57 16.02 -23.38
N LEU A 122 -5.91 16.28 -22.25
CA LEU A 122 -5.51 17.63 -21.85
C LEU A 122 -4.58 18.29 -22.89
N ARG A 123 -3.65 17.52 -23.46
CA ARG A 123 -2.77 18.01 -24.54
C ARG A 123 -3.56 18.39 -25.78
N LEU A 124 -4.52 17.56 -26.19
CA LEU A 124 -5.39 17.85 -27.33
C LEU A 124 -6.24 19.10 -27.09
N ALA A 125 -6.84 19.23 -25.90
CA ALA A 125 -7.62 20.41 -25.52
C ALA A 125 -6.77 21.68 -25.54
N ARG A 126 -5.53 21.63 -25.02
CA ARG A 126 -4.60 22.76 -25.06
C ARG A 126 -4.26 23.18 -26.50
N LEU A 127 -4.03 22.22 -27.40
CA LEU A 127 -3.76 22.51 -28.81
C LEU A 127 -4.98 23.15 -29.50
N ALA A 128 -6.19 22.68 -29.19
CA ALA A 128 -7.42 23.27 -29.71
C ALA A 128 -7.59 24.73 -29.25
N ILE A 129 -7.34 25.01 -27.96
CA ILE A 129 -7.39 26.37 -27.41
C ILE A 129 -6.35 27.26 -28.09
N HIS A 130 -5.10 26.81 -28.23
CA HIS A 130 -4.05 27.59 -28.86
C HIS A 130 -4.37 27.91 -30.34
N ARG A 131 -4.97 26.94 -31.06
CA ARG A 131 -5.45 27.18 -32.44
C ARG A 131 -6.56 28.24 -32.46
N ALA A 132 -7.52 28.17 -31.54
CA ALA A 132 -8.59 29.16 -31.44
C ALA A 132 -8.04 30.55 -31.10
N GLU A 133 -7.03 30.64 -30.22
CA GLU A 133 -6.36 31.90 -29.90
C GLU A 133 -5.70 32.53 -31.13
N ILE A 134 -4.98 31.75 -31.93
CA ILE A 134 -4.38 32.23 -33.18
C ILE A 134 -5.47 32.73 -34.15
N ALA A 135 -6.53 31.94 -34.34
CA ALA A 135 -7.63 32.31 -35.23
C ALA A 135 -8.32 33.61 -34.77
N PHE A 136 -8.54 33.75 -33.46
CA PHE A 136 -9.16 34.93 -32.87
C PHE A 136 -8.29 36.17 -33.04
N LYS A 137 -6.98 36.06 -32.77
CA LYS A 137 -6.02 37.16 -33.01
C LYS A 137 -6.03 37.59 -34.48
N ALA A 138 -6.08 36.64 -35.41
CA ALA A 138 -6.15 36.95 -36.84
C ALA A 138 -7.45 37.70 -37.20
N GLN A 139 -8.60 37.28 -36.65
CA GLN A 139 -9.87 37.96 -36.87
C GLN A 139 -9.89 39.38 -36.30
N ILE A 140 -9.33 39.61 -35.11
CA ILE A 140 -9.20 40.94 -34.52
C ILE A 140 -8.39 41.84 -35.43
N LEU A 141 -7.20 41.40 -35.87
CA LEU A 141 -6.33 42.21 -36.73
C LEU A 141 -7.01 42.55 -38.06
N THR A 142 -7.73 41.60 -38.66
CA THR A 142 -8.52 41.85 -39.86
C THR A 142 -9.62 42.87 -39.62
N THR A 143 -10.35 42.74 -38.52
CA THR A 143 -11.43 43.67 -38.15
C THR A 143 -10.89 45.07 -37.90
N GLU A 144 -9.76 45.18 -37.20
CA GLU A 144 -9.08 46.45 -36.96
C GLU A 144 -8.66 47.13 -38.27
N ARG A 145 -8.13 46.36 -39.23
CA ARG A 145 -7.78 46.89 -40.57
C ARG A 145 -9.01 47.39 -41.32
N VAL A 146 -10.13 46.66 -41.28
CA VAL A 146 -11.38 47.07 -41.94
C VAL A 146 -11.92 48.36 -41.32
N ILE A 147 -11.99 48.43 -39.99
CA ILE A 147 -12.44 49.64 -39.28
C ILE A 147 -11.53 50.82 -39.62
N ARG A 148 -10.21 50.63 -39.59
CA ARG A 148 -9.25 51.68 -39.93
C ARG A 148 -9.43 52.18 -41.36
N ALA A 149 -9.61 51.29 -42.33
CA ALA A 149 -9.86 51.65 -43.72
C ALA A 149 -11.17 52.43 -43.89
N TYR A 150 -12.25 51.99 -43.23
CA TYR A 150 -13.53 52.68 -43.23
C TYR A 150 -13.44 54.09 -42.63
N CYS A 151 -12.77 54.24 -41.49
CA CYS A 151 -12.56 55.54 -40.84
C CYS A 151 -11.75 56.49 -41.74
N LEU A 152 -10.66 56.02 -42.33
CA LEU A 152 -9.83 56.82 -43.24
C LEU A 152 -10.60 57.25 -44.50
N GLY A 153 -11.37 56.34 -45.11
CA GLY A 153 -12.22 56.64 -46.25
C GLY A 153 -13.23 57.74 -45.94
N THR A 154 -13.91 57.65 -44.79
CA THR A 154 -14.88 58.66 -44.35
C THR A 154 -14.24 60.04 -44.16
N ILE A 155 -13.07 60.10 -43.51
CA ILE A 155 -12.33 61.36 -43.32
C ILE A 155 -11.97 61.99 -44.67
N PHE A 156 -11.46 61.18 -45.61
CA PHE A 156 -11.10 61.64 -46.94
C PHE A 156 -12.32 62.19 -47.71
N THR A 157 -13.45 61.48 -47.69
CA THR A 157 -14.68 61.94 -48.34
C THR A 157 -15.17 63.27 -47.76
N CYS A 158 -15.16 63.42 -46.43
CA CYS A 158 -15.50 64.69 -45.78
C CYS A 158 -14.56 65.82 -46.22
N ALA A 159 -13.24 65.58 -46.24
CA ALA A 159 -12.27 66.60 -46.64
C ALA A 159 -12.46 67.08 -48.08
N VAL A 160 -12.76 66.18 -49.02
CA VAL A 160 -13.07 66.51 -50.42
C VAL A 160 -14.35 67.34 -50.52
N ALA A 161 -15.39 67.00 -49.76
CA ALA A 161 -16.65 67.75 -49.73
C ALA A 161 -16.45 69.19 -49.20
N PHE A 162 -15.64 69.37 -48.15
CA PHE A 162 -15.31 70.69 -47.60
C PHE A 162 -14.56 71.58 -48.62
N LEU A 163 -13.56 71.02 -49.31
CA LEU A 163 -12.82 71.76 -50.35
C LEU A 163 -13.68 72.12 -51.57
N SER A 164 -14.71 71.34 -51.88
CA SER A 164 -15.61 71.62 -53.01
C SER A 164 -16.59 72.75 -52.74
N PHE A 165 -16.76 73.16 -51.48
CA PHE A 165 -17.71 74.19 -51.03
C PHE A 165 -17.03 75.52 -50.65
N SER A 166 -15.70 75.55 -50.62
CA SER A 166 -14.87 76.74 -50.35
C SER A 166 -14.33 77.35 -51.64
#